data_AF-A0ABD0NHM5-F1
#
_entry.id   AF-A0ABD0NHM5-F1
#
_cell.length_a   1.000
_cell.length_b   1.000
_cell.length_c   1.000
_cell.angle_alpha   90.00
_cell.angle_beta   90.00
_cell.angle_gamma   90.00
#
_symmetry.space_group_name_H-M   'P 1'
#
loop_
_entity.id
_entity.type
_entity.pdbx_description
1 polymer ?
#
loop_
_entity_poly.entity_id
_entity_poly.type
_entity_poly.pdbx_seq_one_letter_code
_entity_poly.pdbx_strand_id
1 'polypeptide(L)' 'MRCCGVLNYTSWFSSVYYPVNGIPPSCCANISDCNSSDLRNATVAPTKIHQQ' A
#
# COMPACT_ATOMS: atom_id res chain seq x y z
N MET A 1 4.68 14.77 2.59
CA MET A 1 4.48 13.73 3.62
C MET A 1 4.29 12.39 2.89
N ARG A 2 5.25 11.46 3.01
CA ARG A 2 5.24 10.12 2.38
C ARG A 2 4.81 9.09 3.42
N CYS A 3 3.59 9.21 3.92
CA CYS A 3 3.09 8.31 4.96
C CYS A 3 2.24 7.26 4.28
N CYS A 4 2.62 5.98 4.39
CA CYS A 4 1.76 4.89 3.97
C CYS A 4 1.11 4.21 5.17
N GLY A 5 -0.14 4.60 5.43
CA GLY A 5 -0.90 4.11 6.58
C GLY A 5 -0.78 5.03 7.80
N VAL A 6 -1.53 4.68 8.85
CA VAL A 6 -1.63 5.48 10.07
C VAL A 6 -0.37 5.33 10.93
N LEU A 7 0.17 4.10 11.00
CA LEU A 7 1.39 3.75 11.74
C LEU A 7 2.38 2.98 10.87
N ASN A 8 1.86 2.08 10.04
CA ASN A 8 2.64 1.31 9.09
C ASN A 8 1.75 0.89 7.92
N TYR A 9 2.36 0.46 6.82
CA TYR A 9 1.58 0.00 5.66
C TYR A 9 0.68 -1.21 6.02
N THR A 10 1.09 -1.99 7.02
CA THR A 10 0.32 -3.11 7.55
C THR A 10 -0.99 -2.71 8.21
N SER A 11 -1.14 -1.44 8.63
CA SER A 11 -2.42 -0.91 9.14
C SER A 11 -3.53 -0.99 8.09
N TRP A 12 -3.17 -0.93 6.79
CA TRP A 12 -4.14 -1.15 5.72
C TRP A 12 -4.68 -2.58 5.71
N PHE A 13 -3.85 -3.59 5.97
CA PHE A 13 -4.31 -4.99 6.01
C PHE A 13 -5.39 -5.24 7.05
N SER A 14 -5.38 -4.49 8.15
CA SER A 14 -6.41 -4.55 9.20
C SER A 14 -7.64 -3.69 8.88
N SER A 15 -7.60 -2.91 7.80
CA SER A 15 -8.68 -2.01 7.40
C SER A 15 -9.65 -2.70 6.45
N VAL A 16 -10.94 -2.39 6.63
CA VAL A 16 -12.02 -2.84 5.74
C VAL A 16 -11.86 -2.37 4.29
N TYR A 17 -11.03 -1.35 4.06
CA TYR A 17 -10.72 -0.83 2.72
C TYR A 17 -9.83 -1.77 1.91
N TYR A 18 -8.92 -2.51 2.56
CA TYR A 18 -7.92 -3.32 1.88
C TYR A 18 -8.47 -4.46 1.00
N PRO A 19 -9.46 -5.27 1.41
CA PRO A 19 -10.03 -6.28 0.52
C PRO A 19 -10.75 -5.69 -0.70
N VAL A 20 -11.23 -4.43 -0.62
CA VAL A 20 -11.97 -3.77 -1.70
C VAL A 20 -11.03 -3.03 -2.64
N ASN A 21 -10.05 -2.30 -2.13
CA ASN A 21 -9.20 -1.40 -2.92
C ASN A 21 -7.69 -1.63 -2.72
N GLY A 22 -7.27 -2.48 -1.79
CA GLY A 22 -5.87 -2.69 -1.44
C GLY A 22 -5.29 -1.51 -0.68
N ILE A 23 -3.96 -1.40 -0.70
CA ILE A 23 -3.25 -0.21 -0.20
C ILE A 23 -3.44 0.95 -1.19
N PRO A 24 -3.73 2.18 -0.74
CA PRO A 24 -3.93 3.30 -1.65
C PRO A 24 -2.64 3.66 -2.43
N PRO A 25 -2.75 4.02 -3.72
CA PRO A 25 -1.60 4.33 -4.57
C PRO A 25 -0.87 5.62 -4.17
N SER A 26 -1.45 6.44 -3.28
CA SER A 26 -0.76 7.55 -2.63
C SER A 26 0.48 7.10 -1.84
N CYS A 27 0.53 5.82 -1.47
CA CYS A 27 1.67 5.19 -0.81
C CYS A 27 2.81 4.80 -1.73
N CYS A 28 2.60 4.78 -3.05
CA CYS A 28 3.53 4.19 -4.00
C CYS A 28 4.87 4.93 -3.98
N ALA A 29 5.94 4.14 -3.94
CA ALA A 29 7.30 4.65 -4.10
C ALA A 29 7.57 5.09 -5.55
N ASN A 30 6.98 4.36 -6.49
CA ASN A 30 7.01 4.68 -7.91
C ASN A 30 5.63 4.43 -8.52
N ILE A 31 4.93 5.50 -8.92
CA ILE A 31 3.57 5.41 -9.48
C ILE A 31 3.55 4.56 -10.76
N SER A 32 4.64 4.55 -11.53
CA SER A 32 4.75 3.77 -12.76
C SER A 32 4.78 2.25 -12.51
N ASP A 33 5.16 1.81 -11.31
CA ASP A 33 5.45 0.41 -10.99
C ASP A 33 4.57 -0.12 -9.83
N CYS A 34 3.44 0.54 -9.60
CA CYS A 34 2.59 0.33 -8.45
C CYS A 34 1.14 0.15 -8.87
N ASN A 35 0.83 -1.08 -9.32
CA ASN A 35 -0.52 -1.43 -9.74
C ASN A 35 -1.40 -1.80 -8.55
N SER A 36 -2.72 -1.68 -8.73
CA SER A 36 -3.71 -2.10 -7.75
C SER A 36 -3.60 -3.58 -7.38
N SER A 37 -3.21 -4.46 -8.32
CA SER A 37 -2.92 -5.87 -8.02
C SER A 37 -1.72 -6.05 -7.08
N ASP A 38 -0.65 -5.26 -7.27
CA ASP A 38 0.53 -5.30 -6.40
C ASP A 38 0.20 -4.74 -5.02
N LEU A 39 -0.59 -3.66 -4.96
CA LEU A 39 -1.07 -3.03 -3.73
C LEU A 39 -2.06 -3.89 -2.95
N ARG A 40 -2.75 -4.83 -3.61
CA ARG A 40 -3.55 -5.88 -2.97
C ARG A 40 -2.70 -7.07 -2.53
N ASN A 41 -1.49 -7.24 -3.05
CA ASN A 41 -0.61 -8.32 -2.66
C ASN A 41 0.22 -7.93 -1.44
N ALA A 42 -0.11 -8.46 -0.26
CA ALA A 42 0.59 -8.12 0.99
C ALA A 42 2.10 -8.41 0.95
N THR A 43 2.53 -9.33 0.09
CA THR A 43 3.93 -9.71 -0.12
C THR A 43 4.66 -8.76 -1.08
N VAL A 44 3.96 -8.21 -2.08
CA VAL A 44 4.56 -7.35 -3.13
C VAL A 44 4.42 -5.88 -2.77
N ALA A 45 3.26 -5.47 -2.25
CA ALA A 45 2.98 -4.12 -1.81
C ALA A 45 4.12 -3.46 -1.01
N PRO A 46 4.73 -4.09 0.03
CA PRO A 46 5.86 -3.49 0.77
C PRO A 46 7.07 -3.13 -0.10
N THR A 47 7.28 -3.82 -1.22
CA THR A 47 8.39 -3.52 -2.16
C THR A 47 8.07 -2.37 -3.11
N LYS A 48 6.79 -2.01 -3.26
CA LYS A 48 6.30 -0.98 -4.19
C LYS A 48 5.91 0.33 -3.50
N ILE A 49 5.68 0.31 -2.19
CA ILE A 49 5.24 1.46 -1.39
C ILE A 49 6.36 1.99 -0.50
N HIS A 50 6.23 3.24 -0.05
CA HIS A 50 7.13 3.82 0.93
C HIS A 50 6.95 3.16 2.30
N GLN A 51 7.97 2.42 2.72
CA GLN A 51 8.11 1.95 4.09
C GLN A 51 8.60 3.11 4.94
N GLN A 52 7.83 3.46 5.98
CA GLN A 52 8.15 4.54 6.93
C GLN A 52 8.74 3.94 8.20
#